data_AF-A0A7X8D4B9-F1
#
_entry.id   AF-A0A7X8D4B9-F1
#
_cell.length_a   1.000
_cell.length_b   1.000
_cell.length_c   1.000
_cell.angle_alpha   90.00
_cell.angle_beta   90.00
_cell.angle_gamma   90.00
#
_symmetry.space_group_name_H-M   'P 1'
#
loop_
_entity.id
_entity.type
_entity.pdbx_description
1 polymer ?
#
loop_
_entity_poly.entity_id
_entity_poly.type
_entity_poly.pdbx_seq_one_letter_code
_entity_poly.pdbx_strand_id
1 'polypeptide(L)'
;AAPAAPEVVQPTDEELERYIGAAQKVAAVAQEYQPQLEQASDDAARQQIMQEADEKMVAAVEEDGLSVEEYNGISLAIQQDAELRNKVEQMLNQ
;
A
#
# COMPACT_ATOMS: atom_id res chain seq x y z
N ALA A 1 27.25 4.57 -16.15
CA ALA A 1 26.75 3.31 -15.57
C ALA A 1 25.38 3.04 -16.18
N ALA A 2 25.08 1.79 -16.55
CA ALA A 2 23.70 1.42 -16.88
C ALA A 2 22.88 1.45 -15.57
N PRO A 3 21.60 1.87 -15.60
CA PRO A 3 20.74 1.70 -14.44
C PRO A 3 20.64 0.20 -14.12
N ALA A 4 20.68 -0.16 -12.84
CA ALA A 4 20.36 -1.52 -12.42
C ALA A 4 18.95 -1.86 -12.92
N ALA A 5 18.77 -3.06 -13.49
CA ALA A 5 17.45 -3.56 -13.80
C ALA A 5 16.63 -3.60 -12.49
N PRO A 6 15.32 -3.28 -12.52
CA PRO A 6 14.49 -3.40 -11.34
C PRO A 6 14.62 -4.85 -10.83
N GLU A 7 15.03 -5.00 -9.57
CA GLU A 7 15.08 -6.31 -8.93
C GLU A 7 13.68 -6.89 -8.93
N VAL A 8 13.54 -8.12 -9.43
CA VAL A 8 12.27 -8.85 -9.37
C VAL A 8 12.03 -9.15 -7.90
N VAL A 9 11.14 -8.40 -7.27
CA VAL A 9 10.73 -8.61 -5.87
C VAL A 9 9.95 -9.92 -5.83
N GLN A 10 10.48 -10.92 -5.11
CA GLN A 10 9.81 -12.17 -4.82
C GLN A 10 9.54 -12.23 -3.31
N PRO A 11 8.35 -11.77 -2.85
CA PRO A 11 8.05 -11.71 -1.43
C PRO A 11 7.90 -13.11 -0.83
N THR A 12 8.40 -13.27 0.40
CA THR A 12 8.14 -14.42 1.24
C THR A 12 6.69 -14.44 1.76
N ASP A 13 6.25 -15.58 2.29
CA ASP A 13 4.93 -15.70 2.94
C ASP A 13 4.75 -14.67 4.06
N GLU A 14 5.75 -14.49 4.92
CA GLU A 14 5.69 -13.54 6.04
C GLU A 14 5.59 -12.09 5.55
N GLU A 15 6.29 -11.73 4.46
CA GLU A 15 6.18 -10.41 3.84
C GLU A 15 4.80 -10.20 3.20
N LEU A 16 4.20 -11.25 2.61
CA LEU A 16 2.83 -11.19 2.08
C LEU A 16 1.79 -11.03 3.20
N GLU A 17 1.98 -11.67 4.36
CA GLU A 17 1.10 -11.49 5.53
C GLU A 17 1.16 -10.05 6.05
N ARG A 18 2.36 -9.50 6.22
CA ARG A 18 2.55 -8.09 6.60
C ARG A 18 1.94 -7.15 5.57
N TYR A 19 2.13 -7.45 4.28
CA TYR A 19 1.58 -6.67 3.18
C TYR A 19 0.06 -6.65 3.22
N ILE A 20 -0.59 -7.80 3.47
CA ILE A 20 -2.04 -7.88 3.59
C ILE A 20 -2.55 -7.01 4.74
N GLY A 21 -1.90 -7.08 5.91
CA GLY A 21 -2.23 -6.23 7.06
C GLY A 21 -2.10 -4.75 6.72
N ALA A 22 -0.97 -4.35 6.14
CA ALA A 22 -0.72 -2.98 5.71
C ALA A 22 -1.74 -2.51 4.67
N ALA A 23 -2.03 -3.33 3.65
CA ALA A 23 -2.97 -3.01 2.58
C ALA A 23 -4.40 -2.80 3.11
N GLN A 24 -4.83 -3.59 4.10
CA GLN A 24 -6.12 -3.40 4.76
C GLN A 24 -6.18 -2.08 5.53
N LYS A 25 -5.12 -1.72 6.27
CA LYS A 25 -5.05 -0.45 6.99
C LYS A 25 -5.00 0.74 6.04
N VAL A 26 -4.20 0.67 4.98
CA VAL A 26 -4.12 1.70 3.93
C VAL A 26 -5.49 1.89 3.27
N ALA A 27 -6.19 0.80 2.95
CA ALA A 27 -7.55 0.87 2.42
C ALA A 27 -8.53 1.54 3.42
N ALA A 28 -8.41 1.23 4.71
CA ALA A 28 -9.22 1.90 5.75
C ALA A 28 -8.95 3.41 5.83
N VAL A 29 -7.68 3.83 5.77
CA VAL A 29 -7.31 5.26 5.70
C VAL A 29 -7.89 5.90 4.44
N ALA A 30 -7.78 5.27 3.27
CA ALA A 30 -8.36 5.80 2.05
C ALA A 30 -9.89 5.99 2.16
N GLN A 31 -10.59 5.03 2.76
CA GLN A 31 -12.03 5.12 3.00
C GLN A 31 -12.41 6.22 4.01
N GLU A 32 -11.58 6.46 5.04
CA GLU A 32 -11.77 7.54 6.01
C GLU A 32 -11.64 8.93 5.36
N TYR A 33 -10.65 9.11 4.48
CA TYR A 33 -10.32 10.40 3.89
C TYR A 33 -11.11 10.74 2.62
N GLN A 34 -11.66 9.73 1.94
CA GLN A 34 -12.50 9.94 0.75
C GLN A 34 -13.64 10.97 0.97
N PRO A 35 -14.52 10.84 1.99
CA PRO A 35 -15.58 11.83 2.21
C PRO A 35 -15.04 13.21 2.60
N GLN A 36 -13.87 13.29 3.25
CA GLN A 36 -13.24 14.56 3.61
C GLN A 36 -12.77 15.30 2.35
N LEU A 37 -12.17 14.57 1.40
CA LEU A 37 -11.77 15.13 0.10
C LEU A 37 -12.97 15.60 -0.72
N GLU A 38 -14.08 14.88 -0.69
CA GLU A 38 -15.32 15.27 -1.37
C GLU A 38 -15.97 16.52 -0.76
N GLN A 39 -15.81 16.73 0.56
CA GLN A 39 -16.36 17.87 1.30
C GLN A 39 -15.43 19.09 1.34
N ALA A 40 -14.20 18.96 0.84
CA ALA A 40 -13.22 20.04 0.85
C ALA A 40 -13.73 21.27 0.06
N SER A 41 -13.62 22.44 0.66
CA SER A 41 -14.18 23.68 0.10
C SER A 41 -13.38 24.26 -1.06
N ASP A 42 -12.08 23.96 -1.12
CA ASP A 42 -11.14 24.51 -2.09
C ASP A 42 -9.88 23.64 -2.22
N ASP A 43 -9.05 23.97 -3.20
CA ASP A 43 -7.79 23.29 -3.48
C ASP A 43 -6.85 23.22 -2.27
N ALA A 44 -6.76 24.27 -1.46
CA ALA A 44 -5.87 24.28 -0.29
C ALA A 44 -6.37 23.28 0.77
N ALA A 45 -7.67 23.27 1.05
CA ALA A 45 -8.26 22.26 1.94
C ALA A 45 -8.03 20.83 1.43
N ARG A 46 -8.17 20.58 0.12
CA ARG A 46 -7.88 19.27 -0.48
C ARG A 46 -6.43 18.86 -0.30
N GLN A 47 -5.48 19.78 -0.50
CA GLN A 47 -4.05 19.50 -0.33
C GLN A 47 -3.71 19.13 1.12
N GLN A 48 -4.30 19.80 2.10
CA GLN A 48 -4.09 19.45 3.51
C GLN A 48 -4.61 18.04 3.82
N ILE A 49 -5.83 17.72 3.38
CA ILE A 49 -6.44 16.41 3.58
C ILE A 49 -5.63 15.31 2.89
N MET A 50 -5.12 15.56 1.68
CA MET A 50 -4.23 14.61 0.98
C MET A 50 -2.94 14.37 1.76
N GLN A 51 -2.30 15.44 2.26
CA GLN A 51 -1.06 15.31 3.04
C GLN A 51 -1.28 14.50 4.33
N GLU A 52 -2.36 14.77 5.05
CA GLU A 52 -2.72 14.00 6.25
C GLU A 52 -3.02 12.53 5.92
N ALA A 53 -3.69 12.26 4.79
CA ALA A 53 -3.95 10.90 4.32
C ALA A 53 -2.64 10.17 3.99
N ASP A 54 -1.73 10.82 3.24
CA ASP A 54 -0.42 10.26 2.88
C ASP A 54 0.39 9.90 4.13
N GLU A 55 0.47 10.80 5.12
CA GLU A 55 1.17 10.54 6.38
C GLU A 55 0.58 9.34 7.12
N LYS A 56 -0.75 9.22 7.18
CA LYS A 56 -1.41 8.07 7.80
C LYS A 56 -1.23 6.77 7.01
N MET A 57 -1.23 6.82 5.68
CA MET A 57 -0.97 5.64 4.86
C MET A 57 0.46 5.13 5.05
N VAL A 58 1.45 6.05 5.12
CA VAL A 58 2.84 5.69 5.43
C VAL A 58 2.93 5.03 6.81
N ALA A 59 2.33 5.65 7.83
CA ALA A 59 2.33 5.08 9.18
C ALA A 59 1.68 3.69 9.23
N ALA A 60 0.57 3.49 8.50
CA ALA A 60 -0.12 2.21 8.43
C ALA A 60 0.77 1.09 7.84
N VAL A 61 1.60 1.42 6.85
CA VAL A 61 2.57 0.48 6.26
C VAL A 61 3.70 0.17 7.26
N GLU A 62 4.25 1.21 7.88
CA GLU A 62 5.35 1.07 8.85
C GLU A 62 4.94 0.30 10.11
N GLU A 63 3.69 0.42 10.56
CA GLU A 63 3.17 -0.33 11.72
C GLU A 63 3.17 -1.85 11.52
N ASP A 64 3.06 -2.35 10.29
CA ASP A 64 3.18 -3.78 9.97
C ASP A 64 4.62 -4.21 9.68
N GLY A 65 5.59 -3.32 9.94
CA GLY A 65 7.02 -3.60 9.81
C GLY A 65 7.53 -3.63 8.37
N LEU A 66 6.82 -2.95 7.47
CA LEU A 66 7.23 -2.74 6.08
C LEU A 66 7.66 -1.29 5.88
N SER A 67 8.68 -1.06 5.06
CA SER A 67 8.89 0.26 4.48
C SER A 67 7.89 0.51 3.33
N VAL A 68 7.65 1.79 3.02
CA VAL A 68 6.83 2.18 1.87
C VAL A 68 7.40 1.63 0.55
N GLU A 69 8.73 1.54 0.42
CA GLU A 69 9.39 0.96 -0.74
C GLU A 69 9.12 -0.54 -0.86
N GLU A 70 9.21 -1.29 0.24
CA GLU A 70 8.87 -2.72 0.28
C GLU A 70 7.40 -2.95 -0.07
N TYR A 71 6.49 -2.20 0.56
CA TYR A 71 5.05 -2.31 0.27
C TYR A 71 4.75 -2.09 -1.21
N ASN A 72 5.30 -1.02 -1.80
CA ASN A 72 5.12 -0.73 -3.23
C ASN A 72 5.75 -1.79 -4.13
N GLY A 73 6.93 -2.31 -3.75
CA GLY A 73 7.59 -3.41 -4.47
C GLY A 73 6.75 -4.68 -4.47
N ILE A 74 6.17 -5.04 -3.33
CA ILE A 74 5.27 -6.19 -3.18
C ILE A 74 3.98 -5.97 -3.97
N SER A 75 3.35 -4.79 -3.89
CA SER A 75 2.20 -4.45 -4.74
C SER A 75 2.50 -4.64 -6.22
N LEU A 76 3.66 -4.16 -6.67
CA LEU A 76 4.08 -4.28 -8.07
C LEU A 76 4.37 -5.74 -8.46
N ALA A 77 4.94 -6.55 -7.57
CA ALA A 77 5.13 -7.98 -7.79
C ALA A 77 3.79 -8.72 -7.94
N ILE A 78 2.83 -8.47 -7.04
CA ILE A 78 1.48 -9.05 -7.09
C ILE A 78 0.72 -8.65 -8.36
N GLN A 79 0.92 -7.42 -8.84
CA GLN A 79 0.31 -6.96 -10.09
C GLN A 79 0.86 -7.68 -11.32
N GLN A 80 2.16 -7.99 -11.34
CA GLN A 80 2.84 -8.61 -12.48
C GLN A 80 2.79 -10.14 -12.47
N ASP A 81 2.66 -10.75 -11.29
CA ASP A 81 2.70 -12.21 -11.11
C ASP A 81 1.32 -12.75 -10.70
N ALA A 82 0.73 -13.56 -11.58
CA ALA A 82 -0.58 -14.16 -11.34
C ALA A 82 -0.56 -15.22 -10.23
N GLU A 83 0.55 -15.92 -10.01
CA GLU A 83 0.68 -16.90 -8.93
C GLU A 83 0.73 -16.19 -7.58
N LEU A 84 1.50 -15.10 -7.46
CA LEU A 84 1.51 -14.26 -6.26
C LEU A 84 0.13 -13.67 -5.97
N ARG A 85 -0.59 -13.21 -7.00
CA ARG A 85 -1.97 -12.71 -6.82
C ARG A 85 -2.90 -13.78 -6.27
N ASN A 86 -2.92 -14.97 -6.88
CA ASN A 86 -3.74 -16.08 -6.39
C ASN A 86 -3.36 -16.49 -4.96
N LYS A 87 -2.08 -16.38 -4.60
CA LYS A 87 -1.59 -16.67 -3.25
C LYS A 87 -2.13 -15.66 -2.23
N VAL A 88 -2.03 -14.36 -2.51
CA VAL A 88 -2.60 -13.30 -1.68
C VAL A 88 -4.12 -13.44 -1.54
N GLU A 89 -4.82 -13.75 -2.64
CA GLU A 89 -6.27 -14.00 -2.61
C GLU A 89 -6.63 -15.19 -1.71
N GLN A 90 -5.84 -16.27 -1.72
CA GLN A 90 -6.03 -17.40 -0.81
C GLN A 90 -5.77 -17.00 0.65
N MET A 91 -4.71 -16.22 0.92
CA MET A 91 -4.40 -15.73 2.26
C MET A 91 -5.50 -14.84 2.84
N LEU A 92 -6.17 -14.04 2.00
CA LEU A 92 -7.31 -13.21 2.39
C LEU A 92 -8.58 -14.01 2.71
N ASN A 93 -8.74 -15.19 2.12
CA ASN A 93 -9.93 -16.03 2.24
C ASN A 93 -9.81 -17.15 3.29
N GLN A 94 -8.69 -17.19 4.03
CA GLN A 94 -8.44 -18.18 5.09
C GLN A 94 -9.03 -17.76 6.44
#